data_AF-A0A0P1FWH7-F1
#
_entry.id   AF-A0A0P1FWH7-F1
#
_cell.length_a   1.000
_cell.length_b   1.000
_cell.length_c   1.000
_cell.angle_alpha   90.00
_cell.angle_beta   90.00
_cell.angle_gamma   90.00
#
_symmetry.space_group_name_H-M   'P 1'
#
loop_
_entity.id
_entity.type
_entity.pdbx_description
1 polymer ?
#
loop_
_entity_poly.entity_id
_entity_poly.type
_entity_poly.pdbx_seq_one_letter_code
_entity_poly.pdbx_strand_id
1 'polypeptide(L)'
;MFSKPIKTALAASFVLTTGSAPVLADNLGAAIVGGLIGGAIMNEANKNKRKTYSSSANTAARAQNRETQTSLNYFGFPAGTPDGVMGKRSRQAVAQYQAFMGFPATGKLTQYERDFLISSYSRAQIGGPQVIKAMQGPNGVRSLLQTWRNESLGGNTTMVGMSNSYGGLPVEVSQAIDEIAASSDPSADQLMQRTGFMQLADLNGDGKNDYILDTAVSGSNFWCGPSNCTVMVFASSPQGYQRNDFLARGVTTASFQCQQTVCRMVDAPSTTMAATQVQPAQPAQPVAQQPVTQMAAATATQPAAPLGGIQAFNLAGDDTPEASLASHCSKISLMTNSNGGFVTLANLRDPDLALGEQFCLTRTYAIGNGETLVAKVKGATAAQIDAQCDAFGPAAAPYIAMLTQKPAMDVVGEVQKFVLGSSMSLEQLQNTAQICLYSGYRRDTLDVALGSAMLMVGTGQAPYAELIGHHLSQGFGVETNSDLARGWYELAVAALEAGAEPAFAPAQPERVALIKAASEGLGGAIAMPASSEGGLPSFSLE
;
A
#
# COMPACT_ATOMS: atom_id res chain seq x y z
N MET A 1 -4.57 -63.86 28.24
CA MET A 1 -3.14 -63.95 27.85
C MET A 1 -3.08 -64.31 26.37
N PHE A 2 -2.45 -63.45 25.55
CA PHE A 2 -1.62 -63.74 24.35
C PHE A 2 -2.11 -64.80 23.34
N SER A 3 -2.28 -64.59 22.03
CA SER A 3 -1.58 -63.71 21.06
C SER A 3 -2.34 -63.65 19.72
N LYS A 4 -2.15 -62.57 18.95
CA LYS A 4 -2.27 -62.52 17.46
C LYS A 4 -0.98 -63.13 16.83
N PRO A 5 -0.77 -63.37 15.51
CA PRO A 5 -1.30 -62.62 14.34
C PRO A 5 -1.40 -63.37 12.96
N ILE A 6 -1.71 -62.58 11.91
CA ILE A 6 -1.23 -62.60 10.50
C ILE A 6 -2.23 -62.88 9.35
N LYS A 7 -2.15 -61.93 8.41
CA LYS A 7 -2.75 -61.58 7.11
C LYS A 7 -2.75 -62.65 5.99
N THR A 8 -3.67 -62.50 5.03
CA THR A 8 -3.56 -62.57 3.53
C THR A 8 -4.99 -62.44 2.95
N ALA A 9 -5.37 -61.47 2.10
CA ALA A 9 -5.04 -61.11 0.70
C ALA A 9 -6.09 -61.62 -0.34
N LEU A 10 -6.69 -60.65 -1.06
CA LEU A 10 -7.34 -60.62 -2.40
C LEU A 10 -8.27 -61.74 -2.90
N ALA A 11 -9.46 -61.35 -3.40
CA ALA A 11 -9.75 -61.18 -4.85
C ALA A 11 -11.24 -60.86 -5.11
N ALA A 12 -11.50 -60.05 -6.14
CA ALA A 12 -12.76 -59.39 -6.49
C ALA A 12 -13.61 -60.16 -7.52
N SER A 13 -14.90 -59.85 -7.59
CA SER A 13 -15.75 -59.86 -8.81
C SER A 13 -17.15 -59.30 -8.52
N PHE A 14 -17.62 -58.31 -9.28
CA PHE A 14 -19.03 -58.29 -9.68
C PHE A 14 -19.28 -57.48 -10.95
N VAL A 15 -20.31 -57.93 -11.66
CA VAL A 15 -20.64 -57.77 -13.09
C VAL A 15 -21.62 -56.62 -13.33
N LEU A 16 -21.55 -56.04 -14.54
CA LEU A 16 -22.43 -55.01 -15.11
C LEU A 16 -23.77 -55.57 -15.61
N THR A 17 -24.86 -54.80 -15.43
CA THR A 17 -26.05 -54.83 -16.30
C THR A 17 -26.62 -53.41 -16.48
N THR A 18 -26.98 -53.08 -17.72
CA THR A 18 -27.54 -51.79 -18.18
C THR A 18 -29.07 -51.77 -18.12
N GLY A 19 -29.64 -50.59 -17.82
CA GLY A 19 -31.06 -50.29 -17.97
C GLY A 19 -31.27 -48.79 -18.18
N SER A 20 -31.99 -48.42 -19.24
CA SER A 20 -32.23 -47.05 -19.69
C SER A 20 -33.59 -46.50 -19.21
N ALA A 21 -33.63 -45.27 -18.70
CA ALA A 21 -34.83 -44.42 -18.58
C ALA A 21 -34.43 -42.93 -18.47
N PRO A 22 -35.32 -41.97 -18.79
CA PRO A 22 -34.93 -40.72 -19.46
C PRO A 22 -34.51 -39.58 -18.53
N VAL A 23 -33.70 -38.70 -19.12
CA VAL A 23 -33.17 -37.45 -18.58
C VAL A 23 -34.31 -36.42 -18.43
N LEU A 24 -34.47 -35.90 -17.21
CA LEU A 24 -35.02 -34.57 -16.96
C LEU A 24 -33.89 -33.70 -16.41
N ALA A 25 -33.66 -32.58 -17.08
CA ALA A 25 -32.65 -31.59 -16.76
C ALA A 25 -32.96 -30.88 -15.44
N ASP A 26 -31.93 -30.57 -14.65
CA ASP A 26 -31.56 -29.17 -14.46
C ASP A 26 -30.20 -29.02 -13.76
N ASN A 27 -29.42 -28.12 -14.34
CA ASN A 27 -28.39 -27.25 -13.78
C ASN A 27 -27.26 -27.79 -12.88
N LEU A 28 -26.10 -27.19 -13.16
CA LEU A 28 -24.99 -26.90 -12.24
C LEU A 28 -23.86 -27.94 -12.20
N GLY A 29 -22.65 -27.47 -12.52
CA GLY A 29 -21.41 -28.10 -12.06
C GLY A 29 -20.43 -28.46 -13.18
N ALA A 30 -19.30 -27.76 -13.17
CA ALA A 30 -18.12 -27.97 -13.99
C ALA A 30 -17.64 -29.43 -14.07
N ALA A 31 -17.08 -29.83 -15.21
CA ALA A 31 -15.66 -30.20 -15.36
C ALA A 31 -15.39 -30.99 -16.66
N ILE A 32 -14.45 -30.48 -17.45
CA ILE A 32 -13.25 -31.17 -18.00
C ILE A 32 -13.46 -32.56 -18.65
N VAL A 33 -13.06 -32.71 -19.94
CA VAL A 33 -12.05 -33.69 -20.43
C VAL A 33 -11.82 -33.45 -21.93
N GLY A 34 -10.55 -33.27 -22.31
CA GLY A 34 -10.10 -33.21 -23.70
C GLY A 34 -10.06 -34.58 -24.39
N GLY A 35 -10.07 -34.56 -25.72
CA GLY A 35 -9.89 -35.76 -26.55
C GLY A 35 -9.61 -35.39 -28.00
N LEU A 36 -8.39 -35.70 -28.43
CA LEU A 36 -7.87 -35.62 -29.80
C LEU A 36 -8.64 -36.55 -30.75
N ILE A 37 -8.75 -36.17 -32.03
CA ILE A 37 -8.43 -36.97 -33.25
C ILE A 37 -8.81 -36.13 -34.49
N GLY A 38 -7.85 -36.01 -35.42
CA GLY A 38 -7.99 -35.24 -36.65
C GLY A 38 -8.56 -36.02 -37.85
N GLY A 39 -8.70 -35.28 -38.95
CA GLY A 39 -8.62 -35.83 -40.31
C GLY A 39 -9.95 -36.18 -40.98
N ALA A 40 -10.60 -35.17 -41.58
CA ALA A 40 -11.31 -35.37 -42.84
C ALA A 40 -11.10 -34.14 -43.73
N ILE A 41 -10.78 -34.41 -44.99
CA ILE A 41 -10.19 -33.53 -45.99
C ILE A 41 -11.19 -33.29 -47.13
N MET A 42 -11.22 -32.03 -47.61
CA MET A 42 -11.82 -31.46 -48.85
C MET A 42 -13.37 -31.45 -48.95
N ASN A 43 -14.03 -30.50 -49.61
CA ASN A 43 -13.66 -29.60 -50.70
C ASN A 43 -14.72 -28.48 -50.76
N GLU A 44 -14.34 -27.21 -50.81
CA GLU A 44 -15.19 -26.17 -51.44
C GLU A 44 -14.32 -24.97 -51.85
N ALA A 45 -13.36 -25.23 -52.75
CA ALA A 45 -12.66 -24.17 -53.46
C ALA A 45 -13.51 -23.64 -54.62
N ASN A 46 -14.37 -22.63 -54.36
CA ASN A 46 -14.57 -21.44 -55.21
C ASN A 46 -15.85 -20.70 -54.81
N LYS A 47 -15.71 -19.67 -53.97
CA LYS A 47 -16.43 -18.40 -54.11
C LYS A 47 -15.82 -17.34 -53.19
N ASN A 48 -15.44 -16.23 -53.81
CA ASN A 48 -15.08 -14.95 -53.21
C ASN A 48 -13.74 -14.88 -52.45
N LYS A 49 -12.68 -14.54 -53.20
CA LYS A 49 -11.53 -13.78 -52.66
C LYS A 49 -11.99 -12.40 -52.17
N ARG A 50 -12.59 -12.33 -50.98
CA ARG A 50 -12.61 -11.10 -50.18
C ARG A 50 -11.33 -11.10 -49.34
N LYS A 51 -10.43 -10.16 -49.61
CA LYS A 51 -9.32 -9.84 -48.73
C LYS A 51 -9.91 -9.42 -47.37
N THR A 52 -9.81 -10.29 -46.37
CA THR A 52 -10.14 -9.96 -44.99
C THR A 52 -8.98 -9.15 -44.42
N TYR A 53 -9.05 -7.83 -44.55
CA TYR A 53 -8.19 -6.92 -43.80
C TYR A 53 -8.73 -6.80 -42.36
N SER A 54 -7.91 -7.20 -41.38
CA SER A 54 -7.86 -6.73 -39.98
C SER A 54 -9.20 -6.42 -39.27
N SER A 55 -9.75 -7.41 -38.55
CA SER A 55 -10.82 -7.19 -37.55
C SER A 55 -10.29 -7.09 -36.11
N SER A 56 -9.09 -7.58 -35.81
CA SER A 56 -8.51 -7.59 -34.46
C SER A 56 -8.27 -6.19 -33.89
N ALA A 57 -7.71 -5.27 -34.69
CA ALA A 57 -7.47 -3.88 -34.29
C ALA A 57 -8.78 -3.12 -33.94
N ASN A 58 -9.89 -3.46 -34.61
CA ASN A 58 -11.20 -2.89 -34.34
C ASN A 58 -11.81 -3.42 -33.03
N THR A 59 -11.46 -4.64 -32.61
CA THR A 59 -11.93 -5.24 -31.35
C THR A 59 -11.21 -4.65 -30.14
N ALA A 60 -9.88 -4.48 -30.22
CA ALA A 60 -9.08 -3.86 -29.17
C ALA A 60 -9.46 -2.38 -28.96
N ALA A 61 -9.61 -1.61 -30.03
CA ALA A 61 -10.05 -0.22 -29.96
C ALA A 61 -11.46 -0.08 -29.36
N ARG A 62 -12.38 -1.01 -29.68
CA ARG A 62 -13.72 -1.03 -29.06
C ARG A 62 -13.67 -1.36 -27.57
N ALA A 63 -12.78 -2.27 -27.14
CA ALA A 63 -12.59 -2.58 -25.73
C ALA A 63 -12.10 -1.34 -24.95
N GLN A 64 -11.07 -0.66 -25.45
CA GLN A 64 -10.56 0.58 -24.86
C GLN A 64 -11.62 1.70 -24.81
N ASN A 65 -12.46 1.79 -25.84
CA ASN A 65 -13.55 2.77 -25.85
C ASN A 65 -14.64 2.44 -24.83
N ARG A 66 -14.97 1.15 -24.63
CA ARG A 66 -15.91 0.73 -23.59
C ARG A 66 -15.40 1.11 -22.21
N GLU A 67 -14.12 0.85 -21.96
CA GLU A 67 -13.47 1.22 -20.70
C GLU A 67 -13.56 2.73 -20.43
N THR A 68 -13.24 3.56 -21.42
CA THR A 68 -13.43 5.01 -21.32
C THR A 68 -14.87 5.41 -21.05
N GLN A 69 -15.83 4.84 -21.77
CA GLN A 69 -17.26 5.13 -21.54
C GLN A 69 -17.68 4.74 -20.12
N THR A 70 -17.22 3.60 -19.62
CA THR A 70 -17.47 3.13 -18.25
C THR A 70 -16.87 4.10 -17.21
N SER A 71 -15.60 4.49 -17.37
CA SER A 71 -14.94 5.43 -16.46
C SER A 71 -15.58 6.81 -16.47
N LEU A 72 -15.94 7.34 -17.65
CA LEU A 72 -16.68 8.60 -17.77
C LEU A 72 -18.00 8.55 -17.01
N ASN A 73 -18.79 7.50 -17.23
CA ASN A 73 -20.08 7.33 -16.56
C ASN A 73 -19.93 7.23 -15.04
N TYR A 74 -18.92 6.52 -14.54
CA TYR A 74 -18.65 6.40 -13.11
C TYR A 74 -18.41 7.78 -12.47
N PHE A 75 -17.57 8.61 -13.08
CA PHE A 75 -17.31 9.98 -12.60
C PHE A 75 -18.43 10.97 -12.92
N GLY A 76 -19.60 10.50 -13.35
CA GLY A 76 -20.77 11.35 -13.59
C GLY A 76 -20.68 12.19 -14.87
N PHE A 77 -19.84 11.80 -15.83
CA PHE A 77 -19.83 12.33 -17.20
C PHE A 77 -20.65 11.39 -18.11
N PRO A 78 -21.87 11.76 -18.53
CA PRO A 78 -22.81 10.83 -19.17
C PRO A 78 -22.39 10.47 -20.61
N ALA A 79 -21.61 9.41 -20.76
CA ALA A 79 -21.08 8.93 -22.04
C ALA A 79 -22.08 8.07 -22.84
N GLY A 80 -23.18 7.63 -22.22
CA GLY A 80 -24.13 6.67 -22.78
C GLY A 80 -23.76 5.22 -22.43
N THR A 81 -24.37 4.24 -23.10
CA THR A 81 -24.05 2.82 -22.89
C THR A 81 -22.58 2.54 -23.28
N PRO A 82 -21.79 1.83 -22.46
CA PRO A 82 -20.43 1.40 -22.81
C PRO A 82 -20.41 0.35 -23.94
N ASP A 83 -20.61 0.79 -25.18
CA ASP A 83 -20.70 -0.04 -26.38
C ASP A 83 -19.40 -0.07 -27.23
N GLY A 84 -18.43 0.78 -26.88
CA GLY A 84 -17.15 0.94 -27.56
C GLY A 84 -17.20 1.86 -28.78
N VAL A 85 -18.36 2.48 -29.05
CA VAL A 85 -18.59 3.41 -30.14
C VAL A 85 -18.55 4.84 -29.62
N MET A 86 -17.48 5.57 -29.93
CA MET A 86 -17.33 6.98 -29.51
C MET A 86 -18.25 7.89 -30.31
N GLY A 87 -19.53 7.94 -29.94
CA GLY A 87 -20.57 8.77 -30.56
C GLY A 87 -20.60 10.21 -30.04
N LYS A 88 -21.66 10.96 -30.41
CA LYS A 88 -21.86 12.35 -29.96
C LYS A 88 -21.90 12.48 -28.44
N ARG A 89 -22.58 11.54 -27.74
CA ARG A 89 -22.69 11.53 -26.28
C ARG A 89 -21.34 11.29 -25.59
N SER A 90 -20.58 10.29 -26.03
CA SER A 90 -19.26 10.02 -25.47
C SER A 90 -18.28 11.18 -25.70
N ARG A 91 -18.31 11.83 -26.89
CA ARG A 91 -17.51 13.04 -27.14
C ARG A 91 -17.92 14.23 -26.25
N GLN A 92 -19.22 14.40 -25.99
CA GLN A 92 -19.69 15.42 -25.04
C GLN A 92 -19.24 15.12 -23.60
N ALA A 93 -19.32 13.87 -23.16
CA ALA A 93 -18.81 13.46 -21.85
C ALA A 93 -17.30 13.68 -21.72
N VAL A 94 -16.53 13.39 -22.77
CA VAL A 94 -15.10 13.74 -22.83
C VAL A 94 -14.86 15.24 -22.69
N ALA A 95 -15.62 16.07 -23.41
CA ALA A 95 -15.49 17.53 -23.32
C ALA A 95 -15.83 18.05 -21.92
N GLN A 96 -16.83 17.46 -21.24
CA GLN A 96 -17.18 17.81 -19.86
C GLN A 96 -16.10 17.40 -18.88
N TYR A 97 -15.54 16.20 -19.05
CA TYR A 97 -14.39 15.74 -18.27
C TYR A 97 -13.19 16.68 -18.46
N GLN A 98 -12.85 17.01 -19.71
CA GLN A 98 -11.78 17.95 -20.02
C GLN A 98 -12.00 19.31 -19.37
N ALA A 99 -13.20 19.88 -19.50
CA ALA A 99 -13.54 21.16 -18.87
C ALA A 99 -13.43 21.09 -17.33
N PHE A 100 -13.95 20.02 -16.72
CA PHE A 100 -13.85 19.80 -15.27
C PHE A 100 -12.40 19.68 -14.80
N MET A 101 -11.56 19.09 -15.64
CA MET A 101 -10.15 18.90 -15.40
C MET A 101 -9.27 20.09 -15.83
N GLY A 102 -9.85 21.19 -16.34
CA GLY A 102 -9.08 22.34 -16.83
C GLY A 102 -8.29 22.07 -18.12
N PHE A 103 -8.57 20.99 -18.84
CA PHE A 103 -8.00 20.69 -20.15
C PHE A 103 -8.76 21.41 -21.28
N PRO A 104 -8.17 21.54 -22.49
CA PRO A 104 -8.91 21.97 -23.67
C PRO A 104 -10.08 21.02 -23.96
N ALA A 105 -11.32 21.54 -23.92
CA ALA A 105 -12.56 20.77 -24.09
C ALA A 105 -12.83 20.40 -25.58
N THR A 106 -11.93 19.64 -26.17
CA THR A 106 -11.96 19.23 -27.58
C THR A 106 -12.93 18.09 -27.88
N GLY A 107 -13.37 17.36 -26.84
CA GLY A 107 -14.19 16.16 -26.98
C GLY A 107 -13.44 14.94 -27.52
N LYS A 108 -12.10 15.02 -27.57
CA LYS A 108 -11.18 13.93 -27.94
C LYS A 108 -10.13 13.78 -26.86
N LEU A 109 -10.04 12.60 -26.23
CA LEU A 109 -9.04 12.34 -25.20
C LEU A 109 -7.65 12.22 -25.82
N THR A 110 -6.67 12.87 -25.20
CA THR A 110 -5.26 12.48 -25.37
C THR A 110 -4.98 11.17 -24.63
N GLN A 111 -3.82 10.56 -24.91
CA GLN A 111 -3.42 9.34 -24.21
C GLN A 111 -3.32 9.56 -22.70
N TYR A 112 -2.64 10.63 -22.27
CA TYR A 112 -2.54 11.01 -20.87
C TYR A 112 -3.91 11.22 -20.20
N GLU A 113 -4.81 11.95 -20.86
CA GLU A 113 -6.15 12.23 -20.32
C GLU A 113 -6.98 10.96 -20.11
N ARG A 114 -6.81 9.98 -21.01
CA ARG A 114 -7.44 8.66 -20.94
C ARG A 114 -6.83 7.82 -19.82
N ASP A 115 -5.50 7.74 -19.77
CA ASP A 115 -4.80 6.91 -18.79
C ASP A 115 -5.07 7.41 -17.37
N PHE A 116 -5.09 8.73 -17.15
CA PHE A 116 -5.49 9.33 -15.88
C PHE A 116 -6.93 9.01 -15.49
N LEU A 117 -7.87 9.08 -16.45
CA LEU A 117 -9.28 8.78 -16.21
C LEU A 117 -9.49 7.31 -15.84
N ILE A 118 -8.82 6.39 -16.56
CA ILE A 118 -8.92 4.94 -16.35
C ILE A 118 -8.24 4.54 -15.04
N SER A 119 -7.04 5.05 -14.75
CA SER A 119 -6.34 4.76 -13.50
C SER A 119 -7.11 5.28 -12.28
N SER A 120 -7.70 6.48 -12.39
CA SER A 120 -8.60 7.01 -11.38
C SER A 120 -9.83 6.12 -11.19
N TYR A 121 -10.44 5.63 -12.28
CA TYR A 121 -11.58 4.73 -12.17
C TYR A 121 -11.21 3.42 -11.45
N SER A 122 -10.06 2.83 -11.79
CA SER A 122 -9.53 1.65 -11.09
C SER A 122 -9.32 1.91 -9.60
N ARG A 123 -8.70 3.04 -9.25
CA ARG A 123 -8.53 3.47 -7.85
C ARG A 123 -9.87 3.67 -7.13
N ALA A 124 -10.87 4.21 -7.82
CA ALA A 124 -12.19 4.45 -7.25
C ALA A 124 -13.01 3.16 -7.06
N GLN A 125 -12.79 2.14 -7.88
CA GLN A 125 -13.37 0.80 -7.70
C GLN A 125 -12.79 0.06 -6.48
N ILE A 126 -11.50 0.27 -6.19
CA ILE A 126 -10.86 -0.24 -4.97
C ILE A 126 -11.50 0.39 -3.71
N GLY A 127 -11.93 1.65 -3.81
CA GLY A 127 -12.66 2.34 -2.75
C GLY A 127 -11.72 3.10 -1.80
N GLY A 128 -12.08 3.15 -0.52
CA GLY A 128 -11.33 3.83 0.53
C GLY A 128 -11.98 5.11 1.07
N PRO A 129 -11.44 5.68 2.17
CA PRO A 129 -12.07 6.79 2.88
C PRO A 129 -12.31 8.02 2.00
N GLN A 130 -11.38 8.31 1.08
CA GLN A 130 -11.51 9.41 0.14
C GLN A 130 -12.70 9.23 -0.81
N VAL A 131 -12.97 8.00 -1.26
CA VAL A 131 -14.09 7.69 -2.17
C VAL A 131 -15.43 7.83 -1.42
N ILE A 132 -15.51 7.31 -0.20
CA ILE A 132 -16.70 7.43 0.67
C ILE A 132 -17.01 8.92 0.95
N LYS A 133 -15.97 9.71 1.25
CA LYS A 133 -16.10 11.16 1.48
C LYS A 133 -16.54 11.90 0.21
N ALA A 134 -15.95 11.56 -0.94
CA ALA A 134 -16.32 12.17 -2.21
C ALA A 134 -17.78 11.87 -2.61
N MET A 135 -18.28 10.67 -2.31
CA MET A 135 -19.69 10.32 -2.55
C MET A 135 -20.67 11.18 -1.76
N GLN A 136 -20.26 11.71 -0.60
CA GLN A 136 -21.08 12.58 0.25
C GLN A 136 -20.92 14.08 -0.11
N GLY A 137 -19.94 14.42 -0.95
CA GLY A 137 -19.65 15.80 -1.35
C GLY A 137 -20.54 16.30 -2.49
N PRO A 138 -20.67 17.63 -2.65
CA PRO A 138 -21.56 18.25 -3.65
C PRO A 138 -21.20 17.90 -5.10
N ASN A 139 -19.93 17.55 -5.36
CA ASN A 139 -19.46 17.16 -6.70
C ASN A 139 -19.49 15.63 -6.93
N GLY A 140 -19.81 14.83 -5.89
CA GLY A 140 -19.76 13.37 -5.94
C GLY A 140 -18.36 12.83 -6.24
N VAL A 141 -18.27 11.58 -6.70
CA VAL A 141 -17.00 10.90 -7.01
C VAL A 141 -16.14 11.60 -8.06
N ARG A 142 -16.69 12.54 -8.85
CA ARG A 142 -15.92 13.29 -9.85
C ARG A 142 -14.85 14.18 -9.22
N SER A 143 -15.02 14.63 -7.96
CA SER A 143 -14.02 15.44 -7.26
C SER A 143 -12.68 14.72 -7.08
N LEU A 144 -12.72 13.38 -6.98
CA LEU A 144 -11.53 12.54 -6.84
C LEU A 144 -10.54 12.75 -7.98
N LEU A 145 -11.02 13.02 -9.19
CA LEU A 145 -10.16 13.27 -10.35
C LEU A 145 -9.27 14.51 -10.14
N GLN A 146 -9.75 15.56 -9.47
CA GLN A 146 -8.94 16.73 -9.17
C GLN A 146 -8.00 16.45 -8.00
N THR A 147 -8.50 15.79 -6.95
CA THR A 147 -7.70 15.39 -5.78
C THR A 147 -6.48 14.57 -6.21
N TRP A 148 -6.69 13.51 -6.99
CA TRP A 148 -5.63 12.58 -7.38
C TRP A 148 -4.69 13.16 -8.43
N ARG A 149 -5.18 14.11 -9.24
CA ARG A 149 -4.29 14.87 -10.12
C ARG A 149 -3.34 15.74 -9.31
N ASN A 150 -3.85 16.45 -8.32
CA ASN A 150 -3.04 17.34 -7.49
C ASN A 150 -2.02 16.55 -6.66
N GLU A 151 -2.41 15.37 -6.16
CA GLU A 151 -1.49 14.39 -5.57
C GLU A 151 -0.40 13.96 -6.56
N SER A 152 -0.76 13.65 -7.82
CA SER A 152 0.18 13.18 -8.84
C SER A 152 1.16 14.25 -9.35
N LEU A 153 0.81 15.53 -9.25
CA LEU A 153 1.65 16.65 -9.69
C LEU A 153 2.57 17.17 -8.57
N GLY A 154 2.65 16.49 -7.42
CA GLY A 154 3.47 16.91 -6.28
C GLY A 154 3.06 18.27 -5.68
N GLY A 155 1.82 18.68 -5.92
CA GLY A 155 1.37 20.05 -5.69
C GLY A 155 0.93 20.32 -4.26
N ASN A 156 1.85 20.84 -3.46
CA ASN A 156 1.56 21.96 -2.56
C ASN A 156 0.74 23.00 -3.36
N THR A 157 -0.52 23.26 -2.99
CA THR A 157 -1.35 24.25 -3.71
C THR A 157 -1.81 25.38 -2.81
N THR A 158 -1.15 26.52 -2.99
CA THR A 158 -1.73 27.86 -2.87
C THR A 158 -2.69 28.09 -4.07
N MET A 159 -3.89 28.62 -3.78
CA MET A 159 -4.89 29.26 -4.70
C MET A 159 -5.71 28.32 -5.62
N VAL A 160 -7.06 28.30 -5.73
CA VAL A 160 -8.21 29.02 -5.13
C VAL A 160 -9.42 28.07 -5.19
N GLY A 161 -10.17 27.92 -4.08
CA GLY A 161 -11.61 27.67 -4.13
C GLY A 161 -12.13 26.22 -4.14
N MET A 162 -11.78 25.41 -3.14
CA MET A 162 -12.62 24.41 -2.43
C MET A 162 -11.68 23.40 -1.75
N SER A 163 -11.38 23.70 -0.50
CA SER A 163 -10.35 23.09 0.34
C SER A 163 -10.65 21.65 0.75
N ASN A 164 -9.60 20.80 0.76
CA ASN A 164 -9.51 19.64 1.64
C ASN A 164 -9.30 20.14 3.08
N SER A 165 -10.38 20.61 3.70
CA SER A 165 -10.41 21.08 5.09
C SER A 165 -11.14 20.05 5.96
N TYR A 166 -10.54 19.66 7.08
CA TYR A 166 -11.21 18.85 8.09
C TYR A 166 -12.20 19.74 8.86
N GLY A 167 -13.51 19.53 8.69
CA GLY A 167 -14.53 20.16 9.54
C GLY A 167 -14.54 21.70 9.56
N GLY A 168 -14.02 22.37 8.52
CA GLY A 168 -13.92 23.84 8.46
C GLY A 168 -12.59 24.41 8.96
N LEU A 169 -11.60 23.56 9.27
CA LEU A 169 -10.24 24.00 9.57
C LEU A 169 -9.58 24.73 8.39
N PRO A 170 -8.66 25.67 8.64
CA PRO A 170 -7.83 26.24 7.59
C PRO A 170 -7.06 25.15 6.83
N VAL A 171 -6.75 25.42 5.56
CA VAL A 171 -6.10 24.43 4.69
C VAL A 171 -4.69 24.11 5.19
N GLU A 172 -3.98 25.10 5.72
CA GLU A 172 -2.63 24.99 6.25
C GLU A 172 -2.60 24.08 7.49
N VAL A 173 -3.62 24.21 8.35
CA VAL A 173 -3.79 23.35 9.54
C VAL A 173 -4.17 21.93 9.11
N SER A 174 -5.05 21.80 8.12
CA SER A 174 -5.50 20.48 7.61
C SER A 174 -4.36 19.70 6.97
N GLN A 175 -3.51 20.36 6.19
CA GLN A 175 -2.30 19.77 5.60
C GLN A 175 -1.30 19.32 6.66
N ALA A 176 -1.13 20.09 7.73
CA ALA A 176 -0.24 19.69 8.82
C ALA A 176 -0.76 18.47 9.58
N ILE A 177 -2.08 18.34 9.74
CA ILE A 177 -2.70 17.13 10.32
C ILE A 177 -2.46 15.92 9.41
N ASP A 178 -2.56 16.08 8.09
CA ASP A 178 -2.25 15.03 7.12
C ASP A 178 -0.77 14.62 7.17
N GLU A 179 0.13 15.59 7.29
CA GLU A 179 1.58 15.36 7.43
C GLU A 179 1.90 14.55 8.69
N ILE A 180 1.24 14.89 9.82
CA ILE A 180 1.38 14.15 11.07
C ILE A 180 0.79 12.74 10.94
N ALA A 181 -0.39 12.59 10.34
CA ALA A 181 -1.06 11.30 10.14
C ALA A 181 -0.28 10.37 9.20
N ALA A 182 0.40 10.91 8.18
CA ALA A 182 1.21 10.13 7.25
C ALA A 182 2.43 9.46 7.91
N SER A 183 2.83 9.95 9.08
CA SER A 183 4.01 9.51 9.83
C SER A 183 3.67 9.07 11.26
N SER A 184 2.40 8.82 11.55
CA SER A 184 1.91 8.34 12.84
C SER A 184 0.86 7.22 12.65
N ASP A 185 0.70 6.37 13.66
CA ASP A 185 -0.27 5.26 13.62
C ASP A 185 -1.74 5.71 13.53
N PRO A 186 -2.20 6.77 14.21
CA PRO A 186 -3.59 7.22 14.12
C PRO A 186 -3.83 7.99 12.80
N SER A 187 -4.95 7.69 12.14
CA SER A 187 -5.43 8.48 10.99
C SER A 187 -5.72 9.94 11.38
N ALA A 188 -5.75 10.85 10.41
CA ALA A 188 -6.06 12.27 10.62
C ALA A 188 -7.36 12.49 11.44
N ASP A 189 -8.43 11.75 11.11
CA ASP A 189 -9.70 11.82 11.85
C ASP A 189 -9.57 11.31 13.30
N GLN A 190 -8.72 10.30 13.54
CA GLN A 190 -8.44 9.79 14.88
C GLN A 190 -7.58 10.76 15.69
N LEU A 191 -6.56 11.38 15.10
CA LEU A 191 -5.74 12.41 15.74
C LEU A 191 -6.62 13.59 16.20
N MET A 192 -7.52 14.03 15.33
CA MET A 192 -8.46 15.12 15.60
C MET A 192 -9.44 14.83 16.75
N GLN A 193 -9.69 13.55 17.05
CA GLN A 193 -10.51 13.13 18.19
C GLN A 193 -9.71 12.98 19.49
N ARG A 194 -8.38 13.04 19.44
CA ARG A 194 -7.54 12.93 20.64
C ARG A 194 -7.50 14.25 21.39
N THR A 195 -7.91 14.19 22.65
CA THR A 195 -7.77 15.31 23.58
C THR A 195 -6.33 15.80 23.64
N GLY A 196 -6.15 17.12 23.48
CA GLY A 196 -4.83 17.76 23.53
C GLY A 196 -4.07 17.78 22.22
N PHE A 197 -4.53 17.09 21.17
CA PHE A 197 -3.88 17.14 19.86
C PHE A 197 -3.97 18.51 19.22
N MET A 198 -5.16 19.14 19.30
CA MET A 198 -5.40 20.47 18.76
C MET A 198 -5.96 21.38 19.85
N GLN A 199 -5.36 22.57 20.00
CA GLN A 199 -5.83 23.64 20.87
C GLN A 199 -6.13 24.88 20.03
N LEU A 200 -7.15 25.65 20.43
CA LEU A 200 -7.54 26.88 19.76
C LEU A 200 -7.46 28.06 20.73
N ALA A 201 -6.87 29.17 20.28
CA ALA A 201 -6.86 30.45 20.98
C ALA A 201 -6.57 31.58 20.00
N ASP A 202 -6.96 32.81 20.31
CA ASP A 202 -6.47 34.00 19.61
C ASP A 202 -5.11 34.39 20.22
N LEU A 203 -4.00 33.92 19.62
CA LEU A 203 -2.65 34.06 20.17
C LEU A 203 -2.00 35.40 19.80
N ASN A 204 -2.45 36.03 18.70
CA ASN A 204 -1.92 37.31 18.21
C ASN A 204 -2.86 38.51 18.42
N GLY A 205 -4.07 38.27 18.94
CA GLY A 205 -5.05 39.31 19.30
C GLY A 205 -5.81 39.90 18.11
N ASP A 206 -5.90 39.18 16.99
CA ASP A 206 -6.56 39.66 15.77
C ASP A 206 -8.06 39.31 15.69
N GLY A 207 -8.58 38.60 16.71
CA GLY A 207 -9.96 38.17 16.81
C GLY A 207 -10.30 36.90 16.03
N LYS A 208 -9.32 36.21 15.44
CA LYS A 208 -9.48 34.89 14.81
C LYS A 208 -8.88 33.80 15.70
N ASN A 209 -9.37 32.58 15.51
CA ASN A 209 -8.78 31.42 16.18
C ASN A 209 -7.45 31.05 15.49
N ASP A 210 -6.39 30.98 16.28
CA ASP A 210 -5.12 30.33 15.96
C ASP A 210 -5.14 28.88 16.46
N TYR A 211 -4.24 28.06 15.90
CA TYR A 211 -4.22 26.62 16.15
C TYR A 211 -2.87 26.17 16.68
N ILE A 212 -2.89 25.30 17.69
CA ILE A 212 -1.70 24.61 18.19
C ILE A 212 -1.93 23.13 17.97
N LEU A 213 -1.03 22.49 17.23
CA LEU A 213 -0.98 21.04 17.06
C LEU A 213 0.15 20.47 17.93
N ASP A 214 -0.20 19.66 18.93
CA ASP A 214 0.77 18.98 19.81
C ASP A 214 0.94 17.52 19.37
N THR A 215 2.09 17.21 18.78
CA THR A 215 2.38 15.85 18.30
C THR A 215 2.71 14.87 19.43
N ALA A 216 2.83 15.32 20.70
CA ALA A 216 3.06 14.43 21.84
C ALA A 216 1.94 13.40 22.02
N VAL A 217 0.73 13.71 21.56
CA VAL A 217 -0.41 12.79 21.57
C VAL A 217 -0.58 12.03 20.26
N SER A 218 0.28 12.22 19.26
CA SER A 218 0.24 11.44 18.01
C SER A 218 0.76 10.01 18.18
N GLY A 219 1.64 9.79 19.16
CA GLY A 219 2.34 8.50 19.35
C GLY A 219 3.48 8.26 18.36
N SER A 220 3.83 9.25 17.52
CA SER A 220 4.88 9.14 16.53
C SER A 220 6.27 9.48 17.09
N ASN A 221 7.21 8.57 16.88
CA ASN A 221 8.64 8.80 17.15
C ASN A 221 9.29 9.73 16.12
N PHE A 222 8.64 9.97 14.97
CA PHE A 222 9.16 10.89 13.95
C PHE A 222 9.07 12.35 14.43
N TRP A 223 7.97 12.71 15.11
CA TRP A 223 7.74 14.06 15.61
C TRP A 223 8.25 14.29 17.03
N CYS A 224 8.56 13.22 17.76
CA CYS A 224 8.99 13.29 19.16
C CYS A 224 10.43 12.82 19.34
N GLY A 225 11.26 13.70 19.87
CA GLY A 225 12.56 13.35 20.44
C GLY A 225 12.43 12.83 21.89
N PRO A 226 13.56 12.60 22.59
CA PRO A 226 13.56 11.99 23.92
C PRO A 226 12.77 12.77 24.98
N SER A 227 12.84 14.10 24.93
CA SER A 227 12.25 15.00 25.93
C SER A 227 11.16 15.94 25.38
N ASN A 228 11.17 16.19 24.07
CA ASN A 228 10.33 17.19 23.42
C ASN A 228 9.68 16.61 22.16
N CYS A 229 8.49 17.11 21.84
CA CYS A 229 7.78 16.81 20.62
C CYS A 229 7.63 18.07 19.76
N THR A 230 7.48 17.90 18.46
CA THR A 230 7.18 19.00 17.57
C THR A 230 5.81 19.55 17.92
N VAL A 231 5.75 20.85 18.15
CA VAL A 231 4.52 21.61 18.31
C VAL A 231 4.43 22.59 17.16
N MET A 232 3.34 22.54 16.41
CA MET A 232 3.10 23.42 15.27
C MET A 232 2.05 24.47 15.66
N VAL A 233 2.41 25.74 15.61
CA VAL A 233 1.53 26.87 15.92
C VAL A 233 1.19 27.63 14.64
N PHE A 234 -0.10 27.76 14.36
CA PHE A 234 -0.63 28.45 13.19
C PHE A 234 -1.25 29.77 13.61
N ALA A 235 -0.50 30.86 13.44
CA ALA A 235 -0.98 32.22 13.70
C ALA A 235 -1.67 32.78 12.46
N SER A 236 -2.85 33.33 12.68
CA SER A 236 -3.72 33.90 11.66
C SER A 236 -3.16 35.20 11.08
N SER A 237 -3.53 35.47 9.84
CA SER A 237 -3.18 36.68 9.09
C SER A 237 -4.32 37.05 8.14
N PRO A 238 -4.27 38.24 7.50
CA PRO A 238 -5.19 38.57 6.41
C PRO A 238 -5.08 37.62 5.21
N GLN A 239 -3.94 36.97 5.00
CA GLN A 239 -3.65 36.11 3.85
C GLN A 239 -3.86 34.61 4.09
N GLY A 240 -4.12 34.19 5.34
CA GLY A 240 -4.20 32.78 5.72
C GLY A 240 -3.55 32.52 7.07
N TYR A 241 -2.99 31.33 7.26
CA TYR A 241 -2.30 30.95 8.51
C TYR A 241 -0.81 30.73 8.29
N GLN A 242 0.01 31.29 9.19
CA GLN A 242 1.46 31.09 9.20
C GLN A 242 1.84 30.03 10.21
N ARG A 243 2.53 28.99 9.73
CA ARG A 243 3.08 27.92 10.57
C ARG A 243 4.37 28.36 11.27
N ASN A 244 4.47 28.04 12.56
CA ASN A 244 5.62 28.24 13.43
C ASN A 244 5.88 26.93 14.19
N ASP A 245 7.04 26.32 13.99
CA ASP A 245 7.35 25.02 14.58
C ASP A 245 8.28 25.16 15.80
N PHE A 246 7.99 24.41 16.86
CA PHE A 246 8.74 24.40 18.11
C PHE A 246 8.98 22.97 18.60
N LEU A 247 9.91 22.81 19.54
CA LEU A 247 10.13 21.56 20.26
C LEU A 247 9.80 21.76 21.74
N ALA A 248 8.72 21.16 22.22
CA ALA A 248 8.32 21.20 23.63
C ALA A 248 7.40 20.02 23.98
N ARG A 249 6.98 19.92 25.25
CA ARG A 249 6.04 18.91 25.71
C ARG A 249 5.09 19.50 26.76
N GLY A 250 3.81 19.15 26.69
CA GLY A 250 2.81 19.63 27.64
C GLY A 250 2.52 21.12 27.51
N VAL A 251 2.56 21.63 26.28
CA VAL A 251 2.31 23.05 26.00
C VAL A 251 0.83 23.39 26.17
N THR A 252 0.58 24.64 26.52
CA THR A 252 -0.76 25.22 26.51
C THR A 252 -0.77 26.47 25.63
N THR A 253 -1.93 27.05 25.38
CA THR A 253 -2.04 28.33 24.67
C THR A 253 -1.24 29.46 25.35
N ALA A 254 -1.02 29.39 26.67
CA ALA A 254 -0.20 30.35 27.42
C ALA A 254 1.32 30.17 27.23
N SER A 255 1.76 29.07 26.63
CA SER A 255 3.18 28.80 26.35
C SER A 255 3.71 29.60 25.16
N PHE A 256 2.86 30.32 24.44
CA PHE A 256 3.21 31.04 23.21
C PHE A 256 2.81 32.50 23.30
N GLN A 257 3.71 33.36 22.81
CA GLN A 257 3.43 34.76 22.56
C GLN A 257 3.64 35.04 21.07
N CYS A 258 2.57 35.42 20.38
CA CYS A 258 2.60 35.72 18.96
C CYS A 258 2.50 37.22 18.71
N GLN A 259 3.35 37.73 17.82
CA GLN A 259 3.25 39.09 17.29
C GLN A 259 3.03 38.98 15.79
N GLN A 260 1.85 39.41 15.33
CA GLN A 260 1.39 39.19 13.96
C GLN A 260 1.33 37.67 13.65
N THR A 261 2.20 37.20 12.75
CA THR A 261 2.26 35.80 12.32
C THR A 261 3.42 35.01 12.92
N VAL A 262 4.30 35.69 13.67
CA VAL A 262 5.51 35.08 14.24
C VAL A 262 5.27 34.80 15.72
N CYS A 263 5.35 33.54 16.08
CA CYS A 263 5.21 33.08 17.45
C CYS A 263 6.56 32.83 18.10
N ARG A 264 6.64 33.05 19.41
CA ARG A 264 7.77 32.64 20.24
C ARG A 264 7.25 31.88 21.45
N MET A 265 8.00 30.87 21.87
CA MET A 265 7.71 30.17 23.12
C MET A 265 8.17 31.03 24.29
N VAL A 266 7.32 31.14 25.31
CA VAL A 266 7.64 31.81 26.57
C VAL A 266 7.57 30.79 27.68
N ASP A 267 8.61 30.77 28.54
CA ASP A 267 8.57 29.93 29.73
C ASP A 267 7.37 30.35 30.58
N ALA A 268 6.59 29.38 31.04
CA ALA A 268 5.48 29.65 31.93
C ALA A 268 5.99 30.48 33.12
N PRO A 269 5.30 31.56 33.52
CA PRO A 269 5.70 32.30 34.70
C PRO A 269 5.69 31.32 35.87
N SER A 270 6.85 31.10 36.48
CA SER A 270 6.93 30.55 37.82
C SER A 270 5.96 31.37 38.66
N THR A 271 4.94 30.71 39.21
CA THR A 271 4.02 31.30 40.17
C THR A 271 4.84 31.80 41.35
N THR A 272 5.30 33.05 41.23
CA THR A 272 5.81 33.85 42.31
C THR A 272 4.57 34.24 43.10
N MET A 273 4.32 33.47 44.15
CA MET A 273 3.38 33.83 45.20
C MET A 273 3.66 35.28 45.61
N ALA A 274 2.62 36.10 45.53
CA ALA A 274 2.67 37.53 45.81
C ALA A 274 3.33 37.81 47.17
N ALA A 275 4.31 38.73 47.15
CA ALA A 275 4.97 39.24 48.34
C ALA A 275 3.94 39.92 49.26
N THR A 276 3.62 39.28 50.38
CA THR A 276 3.07 39.96 51.55
C THR A 276 4.24 40.52 52.35
N GLN A 277 4.12 41.78 52.75
CA GLN A 277 5.18 42.62 53.30
C GLN A 277 5.80 42.06 54.58
N VAL A 278 7.12 42.26 54.71
CA VAL A 278 7.96 41.84 55.83
C VAL A 278 7.89 42.86 56.97
N GLN A 279 7.69 42.39 58.21
CA GLN A 279 8.07 43.11 59.43
C GLN A 279 8.63 42.10 60.47
N PRO A 280 9.62 42.47 61.30
CA PRO A 280 10.74 41.59 61.66
C PRO A 280 10.56 40.77 62.96
N ALA A 281 11.28 39.65 63.00
CA ALA A 281 11.31 38.67 64.08
C ALA A 281 12.18 39.10 65.29
N GLN A 282 11.76 38.66 66.47
CA GLN A 282 12.55 38.62 67.72
C GLN A 282 12.89 37.15 68.09
N PRO A 283 13.95 36.92 68.89
CA PRO A 283 14.72 35.67 68.87
C PRO A 283 14.30 34.66 69.95
N ALA A 284 14.48 33.37 69.65
CA ALA A 284 14.32 32.27 70.62
C ALA A 284 15.63 31.49 70.84
N GLN A 285 15.86 31.16 72.10
CA GLN A 285 17.01 30.44 72.68
C GLN A 285 16.77 28.91 72.76
N PRO A 286 17.79 28.10 73.15
CA PRO A 286 18.04 26.75 72.63
C PRO A 286 17.74 25.60 73.61
N VAL A 287 17.59 24.35 73.11
CA VAL A 287 17.69 23.13 73.95
C VAL A 287 18.34 21.92 73.22
N ALA A 288 19.49 21.50 73.78
CA ALA A 288 20.12 20.17 74.02
C ALA A 288 19.71 18.92 73.18
N GLN A 289 20.59 18.15 72.50
CA GLN A 289 21.74 17.25 72.85
C GLN A 289 21.40 15.73 72.92
N GLN A 290 21.83 14.99 71.87
CA GLN A 290 22.57 13.67 71.83
C GLN A 290 22.01 12.40 72.54
N PRO A 291 22.45 11.13 72.23
CA PRO A 291 23.64 10.70 71.48
C PRO A 291 23.48 9.57 70.42
N VAL A 292 24.61 9.34 69.75
CA VAL A 292 24.95 8.45 68.63
C VAL A 292 24.92 6.94 68.95
N THR A 293 24.66 6.12 67.94
CA THR A 293 25.24 4.77 67.82
C THR A 293 25.59 4.47 66.35
N GLN A 294 26.84 4.06 66.13
CA GLN A 294 27.45 3.75 64.84
C GLN A 294 26.92 2.44 64.24
N MET A 295 26.88 2.33 62.90
CA MET A 295 27.61 1.28 62.16
C MET A 295 27.62 1.49 60.64
N ALA A 296 28.83 1.30 60.08
CA ALA A 296 29.21 0.79 58.76
C ALA A 296 28.78 1.54 57.48
N ALA A 297 29.82 1.99 56.75
CA ALA A 297 29.75 2.45 55.37
C ALA A 297 29.42 1.28 54.41
N ALA A 298 28.41 1.50 53.58
CA ALA A 298 28.29 0.89 52.26
C ALA A 298 27.84 1.99 51.29
N THR A 299 28.65 2.25 50.28
CA THR A 299 28.33 3.12 49.16
C THR A 299 27.12 2.57 48.42
N ALA A 300 25.98 3.25 48.56
CA ALA A 300 24.78 3.00 47.76
C ALA A 300 24.43 4.28 46.99
N THR A 301 24.70 4.24 45.69
CA THR A 301 23.99 5.03 44.68
C THR A 301 22.49 4.84 44.89
N GLN A 302 21.76 5.93 45.14
CA GLN A 302 20.31 5.85 45.32
C GLN A 302 19.61 5.48 44.00
N PRO A 303 18.63 4.56 44.02
CA PRO A 303 17.78 4.30 42.86
C PRO A 303 16.81 5.46 42.66
N ALA A 304 16.75 5.99 41.44
CA ALA A 304 15.63 6.79 40.99
C ALA A 304 14.33 5.96 41.11
N ALA A 305 13.27 6.57 41.64
CA ALA A 305 11.94 5.98 41.68
C ALA A 305 11.49 5.62 40.24
N PRO A 306 10.82 4.47 40.03
CA PRO A 306 10.48 4.03 38.68
C PRO A 306 9.37 4.91 38.10
N LEU A 307 9.67 5.56 36.96
CA LEU A 307 8.66 5.93 35.98
C LEU A 307 7.85 4.68 35.64
N GLY A 308 6.53 4.76 35.70
CA GLY A 308 5.65 3.62 35.45
C GLY A 308 5.93 2.96 34.10
N GLY A 309 6.62 1.82 34.12
CA GLY A 309 6.69 0.83 33.04
C GLY A 309 7.34 1.22 31.71
N ILE A 310 7.70 2.48 31.46
CA ILE A 310 8.34 2.86 30.18
C ILE A 310 9.82 2.50 30.24
N GLN A 311 10.17 1.41 29.56
CA GLN A 311 11.56 1.05 29.29
C GLN A 311 12.13 2.02 28.25
N ALA A 312 13.30 2.58 28.51
CA ALA A 312 14.03 3.35 27.50
C ALA A 312 14.38 2.42 26.32
N PHE A 313 14.21 2.90 25.09
CA PHE A 313 14.61 2.16 23.90
C PHE A 313 16.14 2.07 23.85
N ASN A 314 16.68 0.85 23.90
CA ASN A 314 18.10 0.61 23.64
C ASN A 314 18.35 0.78 22.14
N LEU A 315 19.01 1.88 21.75
CA LEU A 315 19.37 2.18 20.36
C LEU A 315 20.72 1.55 19.94
N ALA A 316 21.12 0.45 20.59
CA ALA A 316 22.34 -0.28 20.30
C ALA A 316 21.98 -1.70 19.86
N GLY A 317 21.63 -1.83 18.59
CA GLY A 317 21.63 -3.10 17.87
C GLY A 317 22.51 -2.93 16.63
N ASP A 318 23.39 -3.91 16.37
CA ASP A 318 24.18 -4.00 15.14
C ASP A 318 23.33 -4.50 13.94
N ASP A 319 22.01 -4.60 14.12
CA ASP A 319 21.09 -5.07 13.09
C ASP A 319 20.92 -3.99 12.02
N THR A 320 21.38 -4.29 10.80
CA THR A 320 21.05 -3.50 9.62
C THR A 320 19.53 -3.49 9.44
N PRO A 321 18.86 -2.31 9.45
CA PRO A 321 17.41 -2.24 9.28
C PRO A 321 16.98 -2.93 7.98
N GLU A 322 16.01 -3.83 8.05
CA GLU A 322 15.46 -4.50 6.87
C GLU A 322 14.83 -3.47 5.91
N ALA A 323 15.04 -3.63 4.61
CA ALA A 323 14.57 -2.68 3.62
C ALA A 323 13.02 -2.71 3.53
N SER A 324 12.39 -1.54 3.70
CA SER A 324 10.93 -1.41 3.63
C SER A 324 10.41 -1.47 2.19
N LEU A 325 9.57 -2.45 1.89
CA LEU A 325 8.91 -2.57 0.58
C LEU A 325 7.88 -1.44 0.38
N ALA A 326 7.20 -1.01 1.44
CA ALA A 326 6.30 0.15 1.37
C ALA A 326 7.03 1.43 0.93
N SER A 327 8.23 1.67 1.48
CA SER A 327 9.07 2.81 1.11
C SER A 327 9.59 2.68 -0.32
N HIS A 328 10.00 1.47 -0.73
CA HIS A 328 10.39 1.18 -2.11
C HIS A 328 9.26 1.48 -3.10
N CYS A 329 8.04 1.03 -2.82
CA CYS A 329 6.91 1.27 -3.71
C CYS A 329 6.49 2.73 -3.82
N SER A 330 6.68 3.50 -2.75
CA SER A 330 6.50 4.96 -2.79
C SER A 330 7.51 5.60 -3.75
N LYS A 331 8.77 5.16 -3.71
CA LYS A 331 9.82 5.61 -4.63
C LYS A 331 9.55 5.19 -6.08
N ILE A 332 9.18 3.93 -6.31
CA ILE A 332 8.84 3.43 -7.66
C ILE A 332 7.69 4.24 -8.25
N SER A 333 6.63 4.51 -7.48
CA SER A 333 5.51 5.33 -7.98
C SER A 333 5.95 6.73 -8.43
N LEU A 334 6.89 7.38 -7.72
CA LEU A 334 7.43 8.67 -8.13
C LEU A 334 8.21 8.58 -9.43
N MET A 335 9.01 7.53 -9.60
CA MET A 335 9.79 7.27 -10.82
C MET A 335 8.88 6.99 -12.01
N THR A 336 7.88 6.12 -11.85
CA THR A 336 6.85 5.81 -12.86
C THR A 336 6.15 7.08 -13.34
N ASN A 337 5.74 7.95 -12.41
CA ASN A 337 5.11 9.21 -12.75
C ASN A 337 6.06 10.15 -13.50
N SER A 338 7.32 10.24 -13.07
CA SER A 338 8.36 11.05 -13.73
C SER A 338 8.68 10.56 -15.15
N ASN A 339 8.56 9.25 -15.38
CA ASN A 339 8.78 8.61 -16.67
C ASN A 339 7.55 8.68 -17.60
N GLY A 340 6.45 9.30 -17.18
CA GLY A 340 5.24 9.45 -17.97
C GLY A 340 4.30 8.25 -17.95
N GLY A 341 4.46 7.35 -16.98
CA GLY A 341 3.63 6.17 -16.78
C GLY A 341 4.43 4.89 -16.64
N PHE A 342 3.71 3.77 -16.51
CA PHE A 342 4.30 2.44 -16.39
C PHE A 342 5.14 2.07 -17.62
N VAL A 343 6.17 1.28 -17.37
CA VAL A 343 6.88 0.56 -18.43
C VAL A 343 5.91 -0.37 -19.12
N THR A 344 5.97 -0.37 -20.44
CA THR A 344 5.23 -1.20 -21.37
C THR A 344 6.21 -2.06 -22.15
N LEU A 345 5.72 -3.09 -22.84
CA LEU A 345 6.57 -3.90 -23.71
C LEU A 345 7.26 -3.05 -24.81
N ALA A 346 6.62 -1.97 -25.26
CA ALA A 346 7.14 -1.13 -26.33
C ALA A 346 8.32 -0.23 -25.90
N ASN A 347 8.45 0.05 -24.60
CA ASN A 347 9.50 0.92 -24.04
C ASN A 347 10.30 0.25 -22.92
N LEU A 348 10.24 -1.08 -22.82
CA LEU A 348 11.03 -1.87 -21.87
C LEU A 348 12.52 -1.70 -22.14
N ARG A 349 13.17 -0.87 -21.32
CA ARG A 349 14.62 -0.60 -21.37
C ARG A 349 15.33 -1.01 -20.09
N ASP A 350 14.61 -0.97 -18.98
CA ASP A 350 15.09 -1.30 -17.65
C ASP A 350 14.17 -2.39 -17.08
N PRO A 351 14.59 -3.67 -17.15
CA PRO A 351 13.81 -4.78 -16.61
C PRO A 351 13.60 -4.71 -15.10
N ASP A 352 14.57 -4.18 -14.34
CA ASP A 352 14.47 -4.06 -12.89
C ASP A 352 13.41 -3.03 -12.51
N LEU A 353 13.39 -1.88 -13.18
CA LEU A 353 12.32 -0.89 -13.00
C LEU A 353 10.95 -1.46 -13.37
N ALA A 354 10.84 -2.15 -14.52
CA ALA A 354 9.58 -2.72 -14.97
C ALA A 354 9.03 -3.75 -13.98
N LEU A 355 9.89 -4.62 -13.45
CA LEU A 355 9.51 -5.61 -12.45
C LEU A 355 9.20 -4.97 -11.09
N GLY A 356 9.96 -3.95 -10.66
CA GLY A 356 9.65 -3.18 -9.46
C GLY A 356 8.27 -2.50 -9.53
N GLU A 357 7.91 -1.93 -10.67
CA GLU A 357 6.57 -1.40 -10.93
C GLU A 357 5.48 -2.47 -10.82
N GLN A 358 5.74 -3.65 -11.42
CA GLN A 358 4.83 -4.77 -11.33
C GLN A 358 4.72 -5.32 -9.89
N PHE A 359 5.79 -5.29 -9.11
CA PHE A 359 5.75 -5.71 -7.71
C PHE A 359 4.85 -4.80 -6.89
N CYS A 360 4.97 -3.49 -7.07
CA CYS A 360 4.15 -2.52 -6.36
C CYS A 360 2.67 -2.58 -6.77
N LEU A 361 2.40 -2.88 -8.05
CA LEU A 361 1.06 -3.15 -8.53
C LEU A 361 0.48 -4.41 -7.86
N THR A 362 1.19 -5.53 -7.89
CA THR A 362 0.71 -6.79 -7.29
C THR A 362 0.54 -6.69 -5.77
N ARG A 363 1.42 -5.97 -5.06
CA ARG A 363 1.25 -5.62 -3.64
C ARG A 363 -0.09 -4.92 -3.39
N THR A 364 -0.45 -3.96 -4.24
CA THR A 364 -1.73 -3.23 -4.13
C THR A 364 -2.93 -4.17 -4.29
N TYR A 365 -2.89 -5.07 -5.28
CA TYR A 365 -3.95 -6.08 -5.47
C TYR A 365 -4.03 -7.07 -4.31
N ALA A 366 -2.89 -7.53 -3.79
CA ALA A 366 -2.85 -8.43 -2.66
C ALA A 366 -3.48 -7.80 -1.40
N ILE A 367 -3.21 -6.52 -1.16
CA ILE A 367 -3.84 -5.76 -0.07
C ILE A 367 -5.36 -5.66 -0.30
N GLY A 368 -5.81 -5.19 -1.47
CA GLY A 368 -7.24 -5.01 -1.74
C GLY A 368 -8.05 -6.32 -1.70
N ASN A 369 -7.49 -7.40 -2.24
CA ASN A 369 -8.12 -8.73 -2.21
C ASN A 369 -8.27 -9.25 -0.77
N GLY A 370 -7.23 -9.14 0.05
CA GLY A 370 -7.28 -9.62 1.43
C GLY A 370 -8.14 -8.75 2.34
N GLU A 371 -8.22 -7.44 2.12
CA GLU A 371 -9.14 -6.55 2.87
C GLU A 371 -10.60 -7.00 2.71
N THR A 372 -11.00 -7.38 1.49
CA THR A 372 -12.33 -7.93 1.19
C THR A 372 -12.61 -9.23 1.95
N LEU A 373 -11.58 -10.05 2.19
CA LEU A 373 -11.71 -11.30 2.95
C LEU A 373 -11.75 -11.05 4.45
N VAL A 374 -10.89 -10.15 4.95
CA VAL A 374 -10.88 -9.73 6.37
C VAL A 374 -12.24 -9.19 6.78
N ALA A 375 -12.90 -8.41 5.92
CA ALA A 375 -14.26 -7.90 6.17
C ALA A 375 -15.31 -9.02 6.35
N LYS A 376 -15.05 -10.23 5.87
CA LYS A 376 -15.93 -11.40 6.02
C LYS A 376 -15.62 -12.22 7.29
N VAL A 377 -14.49 -11.97 7.95
CA VAL A 377 -14.11 -12.67 9.18
C VAL A 377 -14.98 -12.17 10.32
N LYS A 378 -15.74 -13.08 10.93
CA LYS A 378 -16.58 -12.79 12.10
C LYS A 378 -15.89 -13.23 13.38
N GLY A 379 -16.00 -12.42 14.43
CA GLY A 379 -15.52 -12.78 15.76
C GLY A 379 -14.01 -12.63 15.98
N ALA A 380 -13.30 -11.98 15.08
CA ALA A 380 -11.89 -11.60 15.26
C ALA A 380 -11.69 -10.12 14.92
N THR A 381 -10.85 -9.43 15.69
CA THR A 381 -10.41 -8.06 15.40
C THR A 381 -9.26 -8.06 14.40
N ALA A 382 -8.99 -6.92 13.77
CA ALA A 382 -7.84 -6.77 12.86
C ALA A 382 -6.51 -7.16 13.54
N ALA A 383 -6.31 -6.75 14.80
CA ALA A 383 -5.12 -7.10 15.58
C ALA A 383 -5.02 -8.60 15.88
N GLN A 384 -6.15 -9.28 16.12
CA GLN A 384 -6.16 -10.74 16.31
C GLN A 384 -5.83 -11.49 15.01
N ILE A 385 -6.31 -10.99 13.87
CA ILE A 385 -5.99 -11.52 12.55
C ILE A 385 -4.49 -11.34 12.27
N ASP A 386 -3.96 -10.13 12.50
CA ASP A 386 -2.54 -9.82 12.31
C ASP A 386 -1.67 -10.75 13.18
N ALA A 387 -2.01 -10.92 14.46
CA ALA A 387 -1.29 -11.80 15.38
C ALA A 387 -1.36 -13.29 14.97
N GLN A 388 -2.48 -13.72 14.40
CA GLN A 388 -2.60 -15.08 13.86
C GLN A 388 -1.69 -15.26 12.63
N CYS A 389 -1.58 -14.23 11.79
CA CYS A 389 -0.71 -14.26 10.63
C CYS A 389 0.77 -14.14 10.98
N ASP A 390 1.14 -13.55 12.13
CA ASP A 390 2.54 -13.53 12.59
C ASP A 390 3.08 -14.94 12.84
N ALA A 391 2.22 -15.93 13.12
CA ALA A 391 2.62 -17.34 13.24
C ALA A 391 3.06 -17.98 11.91
N PHE A 392 2.72 -17.37 10.75
CA PHE A 392 3.16 -17.87 9.45
C PHE A 392 4.65 -17.68 9.20
N GLY A 393 5.26 -16.59 9.69
CA GLY A 393 6.68 -16.30 9.49
C GLY A 393 7.58 -17.46 9.92
N PRO A 394 7.55 -17.88 11.19
CA PRO A 394 8.33 -19.02 11.68
C PRO A 394 8.00 -20.34 10.96
N ALA A 395 6.73 -20.56 10.59
CA ALA A 395 6.31 -21.77 9.88
C ALA A 395 6.83 -21.80 8.42
N ALA A 396 6.94 -20.63 7.79
CA ALA A 396 7.39 -20.47 6.42
C ALA A 396 8.92 -20.43 6.30
N ALA A 397 9.64 -20.08 7.37
CA ALA A 397 11.10 -19.88 7.37
C ALA A 397 11.91 -21.01 6.69
N PRO A 398 11.62 -22.32 6.90
CA PRO A 398 12.34 -23.39 6.21
C PRO A 398 12.17 -23.35 4.69
N TYR A 399 11.01 -22.93 4.19
CA TYR A 399 10.72 -22.82 2.75
C TYR A 399 11.28 -21.53 2.17
N ILE A 400 11.21 -20.42 2.91
CA ILE A 400 11.83 -19.14 2.53
C ILE A 400 13.33 -19.35 2.30
N ALA A 401 14.01 -20.07 3.20
CA ALA A 401 15.42 -20.39 3.05
C ALA A 401 15.76 -21.19 1.78
N MET A 402 14.80 -21.94 1.22
CA MET A 402 15.01 -22.68 -0.04
C MET A 402 14.94 -21.79 -1.27
N LEU A 403 14.32 -20.60 -1.20
CA LEU A 403 14.07 -19.74 -2.36
C LEU A 403 15.36 -19.24 -3.02
N THR A 404 16.46 -19.13 -2.27
CA THR A 404 17.77 -18.72 -2.79
C THR A 404 18.67 -19.91 -3.15
N GLN A 405 18.19 -21.15 -2.93
CA GLN A 405 18.98 -22.38 -3.07
C GLN A 405 18.42 -23.37 -4.09
N LYS A 406 17.11 -23.33 -4.36
CA LYS A 406 16.41 -24.34 -5.15
C LYS A 406 15.56 -23.74 -6.26
N PRO A 407 15.40 -24.44 -7.40
CA PRO A 407 14.46 -24.07 -8.44
C PRO A 407 13.00 -24.00 -7.93
N ALA A 408 12.18 -23.18 -8.58
CA ALA A 408 10.80 -22.94 -8.18
C ALA A 408 9.98 -24.24 -7.97
N MET A 409 10.04 -25.18 -8.91
CA MET A 409 9.27 -26.43 -8.84
C MET A 409 9.67 -27.33 -7.65
N ASP A 410 10.93 -27.31 -7.23
CA ASP A 410 11.39 -28.08 -6.08
C ASP A 410 10.82 -27.49 -4.78
N VAL A 411 10.83 -26.15 -4.66
CA VAL A 411 10.22 -25.46 -3.51
C VAL A 411 8.71 -25.68 -3.50
N VAL A 412 8.03 -25.56 -4.64
CA VAL A 412 6.59 -25.85 -4.77
C VAL A 412 6.28 -27.28 -4.30
N GLY A 413 7.10 -28.26 -4.67
CA GLY A 413 6.94 -29.64 -4.23
C GLY A 413 7.04 -29.80 -2.70
N GLU A 414 7.98 -29.10 -2.04
CA GLU A 414 8.09 -29.12 -0.58
C GLU A 414 6.91 -28.42 0.11
N VAL A 415 6.46 -27.27 -0.41
CA VAL A 415 5.29 -26.57 0.13
C VAL A 415 4.00 -27.38 -0.08
N GLN A 416 3.87 -28.11 -1.19
CA GLN A 416 2.76 -29.04 -1.41
C GLN A 416 2.74 -30.18 -0.39
N LYS A 417 3.88 -30.75 -0.02
CA LYS A 417 3.95 -31.76 1.05
C LYS A 417 3.46 -31.20 2.38
N PHE A 418 3.81 -29.94 2.69
CA PHE A 418 3.30 -29.24 3.87
C PHE A 418 1.79 -29.06 3.83
N VAL A 419 1.25 -28.60 2.70
CA VAL A 419 -0.20 -28.46 2.49
C VAL A 419 -0.92 -29.80 2.72
N LEU A 420 -0.40 -30.89 2.15
CA LEU A 420 -0.96 -32.24 2.30
C LEU A 420 -0.86 -32.79 3.73
N GLY A 421 0.10 -32.31 4.53
CA GLY A 421 0.22 -32.65 5.94
C GLY A 421 -0.68 -31.84 6.87
N SER A 422 -1.31 -30.78 6.37
CA SER A 422 -2.21 -29.94 7.17
C SER A 422 -3.57 -30.61 7.37
N SER A 423 -4.22 -30.33 8.51
CA SER A 423 -5.59 -30.77 8.79
C SER A 423 -6.66 -29.82 8.24
N MET A 424 -6.28 -28.88 7.36
CA MET A 424 -7.16 -27.85 6.80
C MET A 424 -7.57 -28.21 5.36
N SER A 425 -8.76 -27.75 4.95
CA SER A 425 -9.15 -27.86 3.54
C SER A 425 -8.33 -26.89 2.66
N LEU A 426 -8.21 -27.21 1.37
CA LEU A 426 -7.51 -26.38 0.40
C LEU A 426 -8.05 -24.94 0.36
N GLU A 427 -9.38 -24.79 0.36
CA GLU A 427 -10.05 -23.50 0.35
C GLU A 427 -9.78 -22.70 1.63
N GLN A 428 -9.78 -23.36 2.80
CA GLN A 428 -9.43 -22.69 4.06
C GLN A 428 -7.98 -22.19 4.03
N LEU A 429 -7.04 -23.00 3.54
CA LEU A 429 -5.64 -22.59 3.40
C LEU A 429 -5.48 -21.41 2.46
N GLN A 430 -6.16 -21.42 1.31
CA GLN A 430 -6.13 -20.31 0.35
C GLN A 430 -6.69 -19.02 0.96
N ASN A 431 -7.83 -19.09 1.65
CA ASN A 431 -8.41 -17.92 2.33
C ASN A 431 -7.48 -17.39 3.44
N THR A 432 -6.91 -18.27 4.25
CA THR A 432 -5.94 -17.89 5.29
C THR A 432 -4.69 -17.26 4.66
N ALA A 433 -4.15 -17.84 3.60
CA ALA A 433 -3.01 -17.31 2.88
C ALA A 433 -3.30 -15.91 2.31
N GLN A 434 -4.45 -15.68 1.68
CA GLN A 434 -4.80 -14.36 1.15
C GLN A 434 -4.98 -13.30 2.26
N ILE A 435 -5.57 -13.67 3.40
CA ILE A 435 -5.67 -12.80 4.57
C ILE A 435 -4.27 -12.46 5.12
N CYS A 436 -3.40 -13.45 5.25
CA CYS A 436 -2.05 -13.23 5.76
C CYS A 436 -1.13 -12.53 4.76
N LEU A 437 -1.37 -12.67 3.46
CA LEU A 437 -0.71 -11.90 2.42
C LEU A 437 -1.06 -10.40 2.54
N TYR A 438 -2.33 -10.07 2.78
CA TYR A 438 -2.77 -8.70 3.08
C TYR A 438 -2.09 -8.14 4.35
N SER A 439 -2.12 -8.92 5.44
CA SER A 439 -1.50 -8.54 6.70
C SER A 439 0.00 -8.28 6.49
N GLY A 440 0.69 -9.19 5.81
CA GLY A 440 2.11 -9.11 5.47
C GLY A 440 2.46 -7.84 4.74
N TYR A 441 1.82 -7.60 3.59
CA TYR A 441 2.13 -6.42 2.79
C TYR A 441 1.73 -5.09 3.43
N ARG A 442 0.60 -5.02 4.14
CA ARG A 442 0.16 -3.78 4.80
C ARG A 442 1.09 -3.38 5.95
N ARG A 443 1.65 -4.35 6.68
CA ARG A 443 2.53 -4.14 7.83
C ARG A 443 4.02 -4.24 7.52
N ASP A 444 4.37 -4.48 6.25
CA ASP A 444 5.75 -4.73 5.81
C ASP A 444 6.41 -5.93 6.50
N THR A 445 5.61 -6.94 6.93
CA THR A 445 6.10 -8.21 7.44
C THR A 445 6.29 -9.20 6.28
N LEU A 446 7.46 -9.10 5.65
CA LEU A 446 7.74 -9.71 4.34
C LEU A 446 7.87 -11.24 4.40
N ASP A 447 8.29 -11.79 5.53
CA ASP A 447 8.29 -13.23 5.80
C ASP A 447 6.87 -13.82 5.79
N VAL A 448 5.92 -13.13 6.43
CA VAL A 448 4.50 -13.49 6.40
C VAL A 448 3.92 -13.37 4.99
N ALA A 449 4.25 -12.28 4.28
CA ALA A 449 3.79 -12.08 2.90
C ALA A 449 4.32 -13.19 1.97
N LEU A 450 5.61 -13.48 2.03
CA LEU A 450 6.27 -14.46 1.18
C LEU A 450 5.85 -15.89 1.50
N GLY A 451 5.72 -16.22 2.79
CA GLY A 451 5.15 -17.49 3.25
C GLY A 451 3.72 -17.70 2.74
N SER A 452 2.91 -16.64 2.78
CA SER A 452 1.53 -16.67 2.26
C SER A 452 1.50 -16.85 0.74
N ALA A 453 2.37 -16.17 -0.01
CA ALA A 453 2.49 -16.33 -1.46
C ALA A 453 2.91 -17.77 -1.84
N MET A 454 3.88 -18.36 -1.14
CA MET A 454 4.26 -19.75 -1.32
C MET A 454 3.11 -20.72 -1.04
N LEU A 455 2.32 -20.47 0.02
CA LEU A 455 1.15 -21.29 0.32
C LEU A 455 0.09 -21.19 -0.79
N MET A 456 -0.12 -20.00 -1.37
CA MET A 456 -0.99 -19.85 -2.54
C MET A 456 -0.52 -20.72 -3.71
N VAL A 457 0.76 -20.67 -4.05
CA VAL A 457 1.30 -21.53 -5.14
C VAL A 457 1.20 -23.01 -4.79
N GLY A 458 1.55 -23.40 -3.56
CA GLY A 458 1.48 -24.78 -3.08
C GLY A 458 0.06 -25.34 -3.04
N THR A 459 -0.95 -24.48 -2.93
CA THR A 459 -2.37 -24.86 -3.00
C THR A 459 -2.93 -24.81 -4.44
N GLY A 460 -2.07 -24.65 -5.45
CA GLY A 460 -2.42 -24.70 -6.87
C GLY A 460 -2.70 -23.33 -7.51
N GLN A 461 -2.57 -22.23 -6.78
CA GLN A 461 -2.77 -20.87 -7.31
C GLN A 461 -1.48 -20.37 -7.96
N ALA A 462 -1.07 -21.02 -9.04
CA ALA A 462 0.20 -20.77 -9.74
C ALA A 462 0.46 -19.29 -10.12
N PRO A 463 -0.53 -18.45 -10.48
CA PRO A 463 -0.29 -17.03 -10.75
C PRO A 463 0.33 -16.25 -9.58
N TYR A 464 0.19 -16.72 -8.33
CA TYR A 464 0.86 -16.10 -7.17
C TYR A 464 2.38 -16.31 -7.16
N ALA A 465 2.93 -17.20 -8.00
CA ALA A 465 4.37 -17.38 -8.19
C ALA A 465 5.07 -16.08 -8.61
N GLU A 466 4.32 -15.16 -9.23
CA GLU A 466 4.82 -13.85 -9.62
C GLU A 466 5.33 -13.04 -8.43
N LEU A 467 4.65 -13.10 -7.28
CA LEU A 467 5.08 -12.40 -6.06
C LEU A 467 6.45 -12.92 -5.59
N ILE A 468 6.67 -14.23 -5.65
CA ILE A 468 7.92 -14.85 -5.23
C ILE A 468 9.06 -14.44 -6.17
N GLY A 469 8.79 -14.36 -7.48
CA GLY A 469 9.70 -13.79 -8.46
C GLY A 469 10.08 -12.34 -8.15
N HIS A 470 9.10 -11.51 -7.78
CA HIS A 470 9.34 -10.13 -7.36
C HIS A 470 10.23 -10.04 -6.13
N HIS A 471 9.89 -10.76 -5.06
CA HIS A 471 10.70 -10.79 -3.83
C HIS A 471 12.16 -11.19 -4.10
N LEU A 472 12.40 -12.22 -4.92
CA LEU A 472 13.75 -12.67 -5.29
C LEU A 472 14.48 -11.71 -6.23
N SER A 473 13.80 -11.10 -7.20
CA SER A 473 14.47 -10.17 -8.13
C SER A 473 14.77 -8.81 -7.48
N GLN A 474 13.90 -8.35 -6.56
CA GLN A 474 13.97 -7.02 -5.96
C GLN A 474 14.66 -7.01 -4.58
N GLY A 475 14.86 -8.17 -3.94
CA GLY A 475 15.61 -8.29 -2.69
C GLY A 475 14.83 -7.86 -1.43
N PHE A 476 13.53 -8.18 -1.36
CA PHE A 476 12.68 -7.84 -0.22
C PHE A 476 12.24 -9.12 0.50
N GLY A 477 12.55 -9.26 1.80
CA GLY A 477 12.25 -10.46 2.60
C GLY A 477 13.09 -11.69 2.26
N VAL A 478 13.89 -11.63 1.19
CA VAL A 478 14.89 -12.62 0.78
C VAL A 478 16.06 -11.93 0.11
N GLU A 479 17.22 -12.57 0.12
CA GLU A 479 18.36 -12.13 -0.67
C GLU A 479 18.04 -12.19 -2.18
N THR A 480 18.56 -11.19 -2.91
CA THR A 480 18.35 -11.09 -4.36
C THR A 480 18.93 -12.29 -5.10
N ASN A 481 18.14 -12.92 -5.96
CA ASN A 481 18.62 -13.97 -6.87
C ASN A 481 17.83 -13.93 -8.19
N SER A 482 18.38 -13.24 -9.18
CA SER A 482 17.75 -13.00 -10.48
C SER A 482 17.51 -14.28 -11.29
N ASP A 483 18.41 -15.27 -11.19
CA ASP A 483 18.27 -16.54 -11.93
C ASP A 483 17.13 -17.39 -11.36
N LEU A 484 17.05 -17.53 -10.03
CA LEU A 484 15.94 -18.24 -9.40
C LEU A 484 14.63 -17.47 -9.51
N ALA A 485 14.66 -16.13 -9.48
CA ALA A 485 13.48 -15.30 -9.73
C ALA A 485 12.85 -15.59 -11.09
N ARG A 486 13.67 -15.78 -12.15
CA ARG A 486 13.17 -16.09 -13.50
C ARG A 486 12.31 -17.35 -13.53
N GLY A 487 12.70 -18.41 -12.82
CA GLY A 487 11.92 -19.63 -12.73
C GLY A 487 10.53 -19.45 -12.08
N TRP A 488 10.40 -18.51 -11.14
CA TRP A 488 9.12 -18.18 -10.52
C TRP A 488 8.23 -17.33 -11.44
N TYR A 489 8.81 -16.38 -12.19
CA TYR A 489 8.08 -15.65 -13.23
C TYR A 489 7.60 -16.59 -14.34
N GLU A 490 8.44 -17.50 -14.81
CA GLU A 490 8.09 -18.51 -15.82
C GLU A 490 6.91 -19.37 -15.36
N LEU A 491 6.91 -19.81 -14.09
CA LEU A 491 5.80 -20.58 -13.52
C LEU A 491 4.48 -19.79 -13.55
N ALA A 492 4.50 -18.52 -13.15
CA ALA A 492 3.31 -17.67 -13.17
C ALA A 492 2.82 -17.40 -14.60
N VAL A 493 3.74 -17.02 -15.50
CA VAL A 493 3.44 -16.71 -16.90
C VAL A 493 2.89 -17.94 -17.62
N ALA A 494 3.50 -19.11 -17.45
CA ALA A 494 3.03 -20.34 -18.07
C ALA A 494 1.62 -20.72 -17.63
N ALA A 495 1.27 -20.51 -16.35
CA ALA A 495 -0.08 -20.74 -15.86
C ALA A 495 -1.10 -19.79 -16.53
N LEU A 496 -0.75 -18.51 -16.66
CA LEU A 496 -1.61 -17.50 -17.32
C LEU A 496 -1.75 -17.77 -18.82
N GLU A 497 -0.67 -18.15 -19.52
CA GLU A 497 -0.70 -18.56 -20.92
C GLU A 497 -1.54 -19.83 -21.14
N ALA A 498 -1.60 -20.72 -20.14
CA ALA A 498 -2.46 -21.90 -20.13
C ALA A 498 -3.93 -21.61 -19.78
N GLY A 499 -4.29 -20.35 -19.49
CA GLY A 499 -5.66 -19.92 -19.22
C GLY A 499 -6.06 -19.91 -17.74
N ALA A 500 -5.10 -19.90 -16.82
CA ALA A 500 -5.40 -19.64 -15.41
C ALA A 500 -5.93 -18.21 -15.22
N GLU A 501 -6.83 -18.03 -14.25
CA GLU A 501 -7.35 -16.70 -13.89
C GLU A 501 -6.23 -15.81 -13.31
N PRO A 502 -6.06 -14.56 -13.79
CA PRO A 502 -5.06 -13.66 -13.24
C PRO A 502 -5.34 -13.30 -11.77
N ALA A 503 -4.35 -13.55 -10.90
CA ALA A 503 -4.41 -13.14 -9.49
C ALA A 503 -4.30 -11.61 -9.32
N PHE A 504 -3.60 -10.95 -10.25
CA PHE A 504 -3.30 -9.53 -10.20
C PHE A 504 -3.56 -8.88 -11.55
N ALA A 505 -4.06 -7.63 -11.53
CA ALA A 505 -4.32 -6.84 -12.74
C ALA A 505 -5.09 -7.59 -13.85
N PRO A 506 -6.25 -8.22 -13.56
CA PRO A 506 -6.99 -9.02 -14.55
C PRO A 506 -7.49 -8.21 -15.76
N ALA A 507 -7.54 -6.89 -15.65
CA ALA A 507 -7.89 -5.98 -16.74
C ALA A 507 -6.72 -5.65 -17.69
N GLN A 508 -5.51 -6.15 -17.43
CA GLN A 508 -4.28 -5.81 -18.18
C GLN A 508 -3.63 -7.08 -18.77
N PRO A 509 -4.23 -7.72 -19.79
CA PRO A 509 -3.70 -8.95 -20.37
C PRO A 509 -2.31 -8.78 -21.01
N GLU A 510 -1.96 -7.57 -21.47
CA GLU A 510 -0.65 -7.24 -22.03
C GLU A 510 0.49 -7.37 -21.02
N ARG A 511 0.17 -7.31 -19.72
CA ARG A 511 1.12 -7.41 -18.61
C ARG A 511 1.89 -8.73 -18.60
N VAL A 512 1.24 -9.82 -19.00
CA VAL A 512 1.87 -11.15 -19.04
C VAL A 512 3.09 -11.14 -19.97
N ALA A 513 2.96 -10.52 -21.15
CA ALA A 513 4.06 -10.39 -22.10
C ALA A 513 5.16 -9.45 -21.59
N LEU A 514 4.80 -8.39 -20.86
CA LEU A 514 5.77 -7.48 -20.22
C LEU A 514 6.59 -8.21 -19.16
N ILE A 515 5.96 -8.95 -18.24
CA ILE A 515 6.64 -9.70 -17.17
C ILE A 515 7.57 -10.74 -17.77
N LYS A 516 7.11 -11.47 -18.79
CA LYS A 516 7.93 -12.45 -19.51
C LYS A 516 9.20 -11.79 -20.05
N ALA A 517 9.05 -10.73 -20.85
CA ALA A 517 10.17 -10.02 -21.46
C ALA A 517 11.12 -9.39 -20.41
N ALA A 518 10.58 -8.81 -19.33
CA ALA A 518 11.39 -8.23 -18.27
C ALA A 518 12.15 -9.30 -17.47
N SER A 519 11.50 -10.42 -17.15
CA SER A 519 12.15 -11.53 -16.43
C SER A 519 13.27 -12.22 -17.22
N GLU A 520 13.15 -12.27 -18.56
CA GLU A 520 14.22 -12.74 -19.44
C GLU A 520 15.41 -11.78 -19.45
N GLY A 521 15.17 -10.48 -19.25
CA GLY A 521 16.20 -9.44 -19.16
C GLY A 521 16.95 -9.34 -17.82
N LEU A 522 16.46 -10.02 -16.77
CA LEU A 522 17.11 -10.05 -15.45
C LEU A 522 18.52 -10.65 -15.53
N GLY A 523 19.50 -9.99 -14.91
CA GLY A 523 20.89 -10.47 -14.87
C GLY A 523 21.68 -10.27 -16.18
N GLY A 524 21.05 -9.70 -17.21
CA GLY A 524 21.75 -9.24 -18.40
C GLY A 524 22.47 -7.93 -18.11
N ALA A 525 23.79 -7.87 -18.31
CA ALA A 525 24.52 -6.61 -18.35
C ALA A 525 23.99 -5.78 -19.53
N ILE A 526 23.07 -4.85 -19.26
CA ILE A 526 22.76 -3.79 -20.22
C ILE A 526 23.96 -2.87 -20.19
N ALA A 527 24.83 -3.00 -21.19
CA ALA A 527 25.84 -2.01 -21.47
C ALA A 527 25.12 -0.65 -21.54
N MET A 528 25.32 0.18 -20.52
CA MET A 528 24.90 1.57 -20.60
C MET A 528 25.54 2.13 -21.88
N PRO A 529 24.80 2.77 -22.79
CA PRO A 529 25.47 3.62 -23.76
C PRO A 529 26.28 4.61 -22.93
N ALA A 530 27.60 4.61 -23.13
CA ALA A 530 28.50 5.50 -22.44
C ALA A 530 27.89 6.90 -22.46
N SER A 531 27.67 7.46 -21.27
CA SER A 531 27.43 8.87 -21.10
C SER A 531 28.51 9.59 -21.88
N SER A 532 28.12 10.25 -22.98
CA SER A 532 28.98 11.21 -23.62
C SER A 532 29.28 12.27 -22.57
N GLU A 533 30.48 12.23 -21.99
CA GLU A 533 30.98 13.34 -21.21
C GLU A 533 30.83 14.59 -22.07
N GLY A 534 29.95 15.49 -21.63
CA GLY A 534 29.92 16.85 -22.14
C GLY A 534 31.24 17.49 -21.76
N GLY A 535 32.23 17.37 -22.63
CA GLY A 535 33.49 18.10 -22.51
C GLY A 535 33.18 19.59 -22.49
N LEU A 536 33.43 20.22 -21.34
CA LEU A 536 33.49 21.67 -21.26
C LEU A 536 34.70 22.14 -22.08
N PRO A 537 34.56 23.13 -22.99
CA PRO A 537 35.70 23.64 -23.73
C PRO A 537 36.67 24.37 -22.79
N SER A 538 37.90 23.88 -22.71
CA SER A 538 39.00 24.62 -22.08
C SER A 538 39.51 25.68 -23.06
N PHE A 539 39.46 26.95 -22.69
CA PHE A 539 40.14 28.02 -23.41
C PHE A 539 41.61 28.04 -23.01
N SER A 540 42.51 27.85 -24.00
CA SER A 540 43.94 28.12 -23.83
C SER A 540 44.18 29.62 -23.96
N LEU A 541 44.86 30.20 -22.97
CA LEU A 541 45.42 31.54 -23.05
C LEU A 541 46.82 31.44 -23.67
N GLU A 542 47.00 32.08 -24.82
CA GLU A 542 48.29 32.60 -25.29
C GLU A 542 48.31 34.11 -25.16
#